data_AF-A0A947B819-F1
#
_entry.id   AF-A0A947B819-F1
#
_cell.length_a   1.000
_cell.length_b   1.000
_cell.length_c   1.000
_cell.angle_alpha   90.00
_cell.angle_beta   90.00
_cell.angle_gamma   90.00
#
_symmetry.space_group_name_H-M   'P 1'
#
loop_
_entity.id
_entity.type
_entity.pdbx_description
1 polymer ?
#
loop_
_entity_poly.entity_id
_entity_poly.type
_entity_poly.pdbx_seq_one_letter_code
_entity_poly.pdbx_strand_id
1 'polypeptide(L)'
;ILESDGTPVGCVALEKANPDLCYLERLGVLPQSRRKGFGKALVDHVFSEARALGAKQIGIGIISDDTELKLWYQRIGFIEKETEEFAHLPFLVTFMSYEL
;
A
#
# COMPACT_ATOMS: atom_id res chain seq x y z
N ILE A 1 -5.71 -12.31 1.46
CA ILE A 1 -6.57 -12.22 0.24
C ILE A 1 -7.92 -11.69 0.67
N LEU A 2 -8.55 -10.81 -0.11
CA LEU A 2 -9.90 -10.33 0.15
C LEU A 2 -10.89 -11.02 -0.80
N GLU A 3 -11.91 -11.62 -0.21
CA GLU A 3 -12.99 -12.32 -0.90
C GLU A 3 -14.31 -11.55 -0.76
N SER A 4 -15.11 -11.55 -1.82
CA SER A 4 -16.50 -11.07 -1.83
C SER A 4 -17.35 -12.20 -2.39
N ASP A 5 -18.38 -12.63 -1.64
CA ASP A 5 -19.27 -13.73 -2.03
C ASP A 5 -18.52 -15.02 -2.40
N GLY A 6 -17.50 -15.36 -1.61
CA GLY A 6 -16.64 -16.54 -1.84
C GLY A 6 -15.72 -16.45 -3.06
N THR A 7 -15.62 -15.27 -3.69
CA THR A 7 -14.76 -15.03 -4.85
C THR A 7 -13.60 -14.10 -4.48
N PRO A 8 -12.34 -14.44 -4.78
CA PRO A 8 -11.21 -13.52 -4.60
C PRO A 8 -11.34 -12.28 -5.48
N VAL A 9 -11.34 -11.09 -4.87
CA VAL A 9 -11.47 -9.81 -5.59
C VAL A 9 -10.33 -8.83 -5.34
N GLY A 10 -9.43 -9.15 -4.41
CA GLY A 10 -8.23 -8.35 -4.18
C GLY A 10 -7.20 -9.03 -3.29
N CYS A 11 -5.99 -8.47 -3.28
CA CYS A 11 -4.87 -8.95 -2.48
C CYS A 11 -4.01 -7.79 -2.01
N VAL A 12 -3.23 -8.06 -0.97
CA VAL A 12 -2.17 -7.21 -0.46
C VAL A 12 -1.13 -8.12 0.19
N ALA A 13 0.13 -7.71 0.15
CA ALA A 13 1.22 -8.34 0.87
C ALA A 13 1.78 -7.37 1.91
N LEU A 14 2.28 -7.93 3.00
CA LEU A 14 2.96 -7.20 4.06
C LEU A 14 4.35 -7.82 4.24
N GLU A 15 5.38 -6.99 4.14
CA GLU A 15 6.76 -7.40 4.38
C GLU A 15 7.31 -6.67 5.61
N LYS A 16 7.95 -7.39 6.53
CA LYS A 16 8.63 -6.76 7.67
C LYS A 16 10.09 -6.50 7.31
N ALA A 17 10.42 -5.24 7.03
CA ALA A 17 11.79 -4.85 6.67
C ALA A 17 12.70 -4.78 7.90
N ASN A 18 12.19 -4.27 9.02
CA ASN A 18 12.92 -4.20 10.28
C ASN A 18 11.94 -4.18 11.49
N PRO A 19 12.42 -4.10 12.75
CA PRO A 19 11.53 -4.11 13.92
C PRO A 19 10.43 -3.03 13.91
N ASP A 20 10.71 -1.84 13.37
CA ASP A 20 9.83 -0.68 13.41
C ASP A 20 9.12 -0.40 12.07
N LEU A 21 9.56 -0.99 10.96
CA LEU A 21 9.06 -0.72 9.61
C LEU A 21 8.57 -1.98 8.90
N CYS A 22 7.35 -1.85 8.36
CA CYS A 22 6.78 -2.80 7.42
C CYS A 22 6.51 -2.13 6.07
N TYR A 23 6.58 -2.88 4.97
CA TYR A 23 6.16 -2.42 3.64
C TYR A 23 4.84 -3.06 3.24
N LEU A 24 3.92 -2.22 2.76
CA LEU A 24 2.72 -2.67 2.07
C LEU A 24 3.06 -2.84 0.59
N GLU A 25 2.94 -4.06 0.09
CA GLU A 25 3.29 -4.41 -1.28
C GLU A 25 2.13 -5.10 -2.00
N ARG A 26 2.22 -5.13 -3.34
CA ARG A 26 1.34 -5.94 -4.20
C ARG A 26 -0.16 -5.74 -3.92
N LEU A 27 -0.57 -4.51 -3.58
CA LEU A 27 -1.98 -4.17 -3.38
C LEU A 27 -2.69 -4.15 -4.74
N GLY A 28 -3.74 -4.96 -4.86
CA GLY A 28 -4.54 -5.05 -6.07
C GLY A 28 -6.00 -5.33 -5.76
N VAL A 29 -6.90 -4.67 -6.49
CA VAL A 29 -8.34 -4.98 -6.51
C VAL A 29 -8.79 -5.08 -7.96
N LEU A 30 -9.54 -6.14 -8.27
CA LEU A 30 -10.07 -6.39 -9.61
C LEU A 30 -10.88 -5.17 -10.10
N PRO A 31 -10.76 -4.75 -11.37
CA PRO A 31 -11.41 -3.53 -11.88
C PRO A 31 -12.91 -3.42 -11.56
N GLN A 32 -13.66 -4.52 -11.73
CA GLN A 32 -15.09 -4.63 -11.46
C GLN A 32 -15.48 -4.53 -9.96
N SER A 33 -14.49 -4.64 -9.07
CA SER A 33 -14.64 -4.60 -7.62
C SER A 33 -14.07 -3.31 -7.01
N ARG A 34 -13.56 -2.39 -7.83
CA ARG A 34 -13.06 -1.08 -7.37
C ARG A 34 -14.20 -0.17 -6.90
N ARG A 35 -13.83 0.88 -6.15
CA ARG A 35 -14.76 1.88 -5.56
C ARG A 35 -15.82 1.32 -4.60
N LYS A 36 -15.65 0.07 -4.14
CA LYS A 36 -16.46 -0.58 -3.09
C LYS A 36 -15.83 -0.56 -1.69
N GLY A 37 -14.72 0.18 -1.52
CA GLY A 37 -13.98 0.24 -0.26
C GLY A 37 -12.93 -0.86 -0.04
N PHE A 38 -12.85 -1.87 -0.91
CA PHE A 38 -11.94 -3.01 -0.73
C PHE A 38 -10.46 -2.65 -0.65
N GLY A 39 -10.01 -1.66 -1.43
CA GLY A 39 -8.61 -1.19 -1.34
C GLY A 39 -8.30 -0.66 0.06
N LYS A 40 -9.20 0.14 0.64
CA LYS A 40 -9.04 0.65 2.00
C LYS A 40 -9.09 -0.48 3.02
N ALA A 41 -10.03 -1.43 2.86
CA ALA A 41 -10.13 -2.58 3.77
C ALA A 41 -8.84 -3.43 3.81
N LEU A 42 -8.19 -3.61 2.65
CA LEU A 42 -6.89 -4.28 2.56
C LEU A 42 -5.77 -3.49 3.26
N VAL A 43 -5.73 -2.17 3.11
CA VAL A 43 -4.78 -1.30 3.82
C VAL A 43 -5.02 -1.34 5.34
N ASP A 44 -6.28 -1.23 5.77
CA ASP A 44 -6.65 -1.29 7.20
C ASP A 44 -6.23 -2.64 7.82
N HIS A 45 -6.39 -3.73 7.06
CA HIS A 45 -5.89 -5.06 7.47
C HIS A 45 -4.37 -5.06 7.64
N VAL A 46 -3.62 -4.49 6.69
CA VAL A 46 -2.16 -4.35 6.81
C VAL A 46 -1.77 -3.53 8.03
N PHE A 47 -2.48 -2.44 8.34
CA PHE A 47 -2.21 -1.65 9.54
C PHE A 47 -2.37 -2.47 10.83
N SER A 48 -3.44 -3.28 10.92
CA SER A 48 -3.66 -4.18 12.05
C SER A 48 -2.52 -5.19 12.20
N GLU A 49 -2.14 -5.86 11.11
CA GLU A 49 -1.07 -6.87 11.12
C GLU A 49 0.28 -6.26 11.49
N ALA A 50 0.61 -5.09 10.93
CA ALA A 50 1.88 -4.43 11.23
C ALA A 50 1.98 -3.96 12.69
N ARG A 51 0.89 -3.47 13.28
CA ARG A 51 0.82 -3.17 14.73
C ARG A 51 1.03 -4.42 15.57
N ALA A 52 0.41 -5.54 15.18
CA ALA A 52 0.59 -6.82 15.88
C ALA A 52 2.04 -7.32 15.81
N LEU A 53 2.76 -6.99 14.72
CA LEU A 53 4.19 -7.26 14.56
C LEU A 53 5.10 -6.25 15.29
N GLY A 54 4.53 -5.23 15.95
CA GLY A 54 5.27 -4.20 16.68
C GLY A 54 5.87 -3.09 15.81
N ALA A 55 5.50 -3.03 14.52
CA ALA A 55 5.94 -1.95 13.64
C ALA A 55 5.29 -0.62 14.05
N LYS A 56 6.01 0.47 13.84
CA LYS A 56 5.58 1.85 14.08
C LYS A 56 5.22 2.57 12.79
N GLN A 57 5.68 2.07 11.64
CA GLN A 57 5.50 2.71 10.36
C GLN A 57 5.22 1.70 9.24
N ILE A 58 4.43 2.13 8.27
CA ILE A 58 4.26 1.46 6.97
C ILE A 58 4.90 2.28 5.87
N GLY A 59 5.75 1.66 5.06
CA GLY A 59 6.26 2.21 3.80
C GLY A 59 5.54 1.66 2.57
N ILE A 60 5.46 2.46 1.52
CA ILE A 60 5.05 2.04 0.17
C ILE A 60 5.94 2.70 -0.88
N GLY A 61 6.07 2.06 -2.03
CA GLY A 61 6.60 2.66 -3.25
C GLY A 61 5.53 2.67 -4.34
N ILE A 62 5.34 3.81 -5.01
CA ILE A 62 4.42 3.95 -6.13
C ILE A 62 5.14 4.53 -7.35
N ILE A 63 4.59 4.29 -8.55
CA ILE A 63 5.02 4.98 -9.76
C ILE A 63 4.73 6.48 -9.56
N SER A 64 5.75 7.33 -9.66
CA SER A 64 5.66 8.76 -9.34
C SER A 64 4.56 9.49 -10.13
N ASP A 65 4.38 9.11 -11.39
CA ASP A 65 3.42 9.72 -12.31
C ASP A 65 1.96 9.24 -12.09
N ASP A 66 1.73 8.24 -11.24
CA ASP A 66 0.38 7.79 -10.88
C ASP A 66 -0.25 8.72 -9.82
N THR A 67 -0.65 9.89 -10.30
CA THR A 67 -1.23 10.95 -9.46
C THR A 67 -2.55 10.53 -8.80
N GLU A 68 -3.37 9.68 -9.43
CA GLU A 68 -4.61 9.19 -8.81
C GLU A 68 -4.28 8.30 -7.60
N LEU A 69 -3.33 7.38 -7.75
CA LEU A 69 -2.90 6.49 -6.66
C LEU A 69 -2.22 7.26 -5.53
N LYS A 70 -1.35 8.23 -5.88
CA LYS A 70 -0.71 9.13 -4.91
C LYS A 70 -1.74 9.88 -4.06
N LEU A 71 -2.72 10.53 -4.71
CA LEU A 71 -3.81 11.23 -4.01
C LEU A 71 -4.67 10.26 -3.17
N TRP A 72 -4.89 9.04 -3.65
CA TRP A 72 -5.64 8.03 -2.89
C TRP A 72 -4.95 7.64 -1.60
N TYR A 73 -3.64 7.38 -1.62
CA TYR A 73 -2.85 7.10 -0.42
C TYR A 73 -2.75 8.32 0.51
N GLN A 74 -2.62 9.54 -0.02
CA GLN A 74 -2.65 10.76 0.79
C GLN A 74 -3.97 10.91 1.56
N ARG A 75 -5.12 10.58 0.94
CA ARG A 75 -6.42 10.59 1.63
C ARG A 75 -6.55 9.53 2.74
N ILE A 76 -5.78 8.44 2.65
CA ILE A 76 -5.68 7.44 3.72
C ILE A 76 -4.82 7.97 4.88
N GLY A 77 -3.91 8.90 4.60
CA GLY A 77 -3.01 9.52 5.56
C GLY A 77 -1.53 9.22 5.32
N PHE A 78 -1.18 8.57 4.21
CA PHE A 78 0.22 8.42 3.82
C PHE A 78 0.81 9.79 3.46
N ILE A 79 2.06 9.99 3.86
CA ILE A 79 2.83 11.19 3.60
C ILE A 79 3.87 10.87 2.53
N GLU A 80 3.92 11.68 1.48
CA GLU A 80 4.93 11.59 0.43
C GLU A 80 6.33 11.89 0.98
N LYS A 81 7.32 11.13 0.52
CA LYS A 81 8.73 11.21 0.91
C LYS A 81 9.58 11.48 -0.34
N GLU A 82 10.77 10.89 -0.41
CA GLU A 82 11.66 10.97 -1.55
C GLU A 82 11.08 10.31 -2.81
N THR A 83 11.53 10.81 -3.96
CA THR A 83 11.35 10.17 -5.25
C THR A 83 12.73 9.77 -5.78
N GLU A 84 12.86 8.52 -6.18
CA GLU A 84 14.12 7.94 -6.63
C GLU A 84 14.02 7.39 -8.06
N GLU A 85 15.14 7.47 -8.77
CA GLU A 85 15.34 6.85 -10.07
C GLU A 85 16.08 5.52 -9.90
N PHE A 86 15.51 4.45 -10.45
CA PHE A 86 16.14 3.14 -10.46
C PHE A 86 16.52 2.77 -11.89
N ALA A 87 17.80 2.47 -12.14
CA ALA A 87 18.33 2.19 -13.48
C ALA A 87 17.62 1.04 -14.23
N HIS A 88 16.91 0.16 -13.52
CA HIS A 88 16.18 -0.97 -14.09
C HIS A 88 14.68 -0.71 -14.29
N LEU A 89 14.17 0.47 -13.91
CA LEU A 89 12.76 0.83 -14.04
C LEU A 89 12.59 1.97 -15.05
N PRO A 90 11.59 1.90 -15.95
CA PRO A 90 11.33 2.96 -16.94
C PRO A 90 10.55 4.14 -16.35
N PHE A 91 10.49 4.26 -15.02
CA PHE A 91 9.74 5.28 -14.29
C PHE A 91 10.39 5.59 -12.95
N LEU A 92 10.11 6.78 -12.43
CA LEU A 92 10.49 7.19 -11.08
C LEU A 92 9.59 6.52 -10.04
N VAL A 93 10.15 6.23 -8.87
CA VAL A 93 9.41 5.67 -7.74
C VAL A 93 9.32 6.73 -6.66
N THR A 94 8.11 7.10 -6.27
CA THR A 94 7.86 7.93 -5.08
C THR A 94 7.61 7.02 -3.89
N PHE A 95 8.39 7.19 -2.83
CA PHE A 95 8.14 6.55 -1.54
C PHE A 95 7.13 7.35 -0.73
N MET A 96 6.27 6.66 0.00
CA MET A 96 5.35 7.27 0.96
C MET A 96 5.31 6.46 2.25
N SER A 97 4.98 7.11 3.36
CA SER A 97 4.93 6.45 4.67
C SER A 97 3.67 6.80 5.47
N TYR A 98 3.23 5.88 6.33
CA TYR A 98 2.16 6.08 7.29
C TYR A 98 2.66 5.71 8.70
N GLU A 99 2.51 6.62 9.66
CA GLU A 99 2.78 6.34 11.08
C GLU A 99 1.60 5.59 11.68
N LEU A 100 1.86 4.39 12.22
CA LEU A 100 0.84 3.55 12.87
C LEU A 100 0.48 4.12 14.24
#